data_AF-A0A845DKB5-F1
#
_entry.id   AF-A0A845DKB5-F1
#
_cell.length_a   1.000
_cell.length_b   1.000
_cell.length_c   1.000
_cell.angle_alpha   90.00
_cell.angle_beta   90.00
_cell.angle_gamma   90.00
#
_symmetry.space_group_name_H-M   'P 1'
#
loop_
_entity.id
_entity.type
_entity.pdbx_description
1 polymer ?
#
loop_
_entity_poly.entity_id
_entity_poly.type
_entity_poly.pdbx_seq_one_letter_code
_entity_poly.pdbx_strand_id
1 'polypeptide(L)'
;ANIVNKERQAWEDNYVILDTKGRGHYIGCTLSLTNFQGTWWGEGDDMIWVDGYSWPPDIHGTGSEDYLNQAWGMQRNAFLRNGSSIFEEDTGGYQSSYVLHLENPVRFQKEVKVTIEHGHGNHLANEMSSVAYWYASEPARAVDPPPAAQRQPVLRDNQGNWLYDENSLFPGRAVPVNEEMKAMKERWAQANPAV
;
A
#
# COMPACT_ATOMS: atom_id res chain seq x y z
N ALA A 1 -2.25 -17.48 -2.01
CA ALA A 1 -0.93 -18.07 -1.72
C ALA A 1 -0.60 -17.70 -0.28
N ASN A 2 -0.20 -18.63 0.60
CA ASN A 2 0.23 -18.24 1.95
C ASN A 2 1.69 -17.75 1.88
N ILE A 3 1.90 -16.60 1.25
CA ILE A 3 3.23 -16.01 1.14
C ILE A 3 3.56 -15.42 2.51
N VAL A 4 4.64 -15.89 3.11
CA VAL A 4 5.09 -15.41 4.40
C VAL A 4 5.80 -14.07 4.21
N ASN A 5 5.13 -12.97 4.55
CA ASN A 5 5.76 -11.67 4.68
C ASN A 5 5.89 -11.32 6.17
N LYS A 6 7.07 -11.59 6.72
CA LYS A 6 7.30 -11.52 8.17
C LYS A 6 8.65 -10.93 8.50
N GLU A 7 8.79 -10.53 9.75
CA GLU A 7 10.04 -10.10 10.36
C GLU A 7 10.72 -8.98 9.55
N ARG A 8 12.01 -9.15 9.23
CA ARG A 8 12.80 -8.16 8.49
C ARG A 8 12.37 -8.02 7.05
N GLN A 9 11.83 -9.08 6.44
CA GLN A 9 11.32 -9.00 5.08
C GLN A 9 10.15 -8.01 5.01
N ALA A 10 9.17 -8.14 5.92
CA ALA A 10 8.05 -7.20 6.01
C ALA A 10 8.51 -5.76 6.29
N TRP A 11 9.46 -5.59 7.22
CA TRP A 11 10.01 -4.27 7.53
C TRP A 11 10.69 -3.59 6.33
N GLU A 12 11.34 -4.37 5.46
CA GLU A 12 12.16 -3.85 4.36
C GLU A 12 11.40 -3.71 3.04
N ASP A 13 10.46 -4.61 2.76
CA ASP A 13 9.89 -4.77 1.42
C ASP A 13 8.48 -4.18 1.26
N ASN A 14 7.75 -3.94 2.35
CA ASN A 14 6.42 -3.32 2.28
C ASN A 14 6.47 -1.92 1.67
N TYR A 15 5.35 -1.49 1.08
CA TYR A 15 5.20 -0.10 0.63
C TYR A 15 5.24 0.83 1.85
N VAL A 16 6.15 1.81 1.82
CA VAL A 16 6.35 2.76 2.91
C VAL A 16 5.43 3.96 2.72
N ILE A 17 4.50 4.17 3.66
CA ILE A 17 3.63 5.34 3.72
C ILE A 17 4.32 6.49 4.48
N LEU A 18 4.96 6.17 5.61
CA LEU A 18 5.71 7.12 6.43
C LEU A 18 6.91 6.44 7.09
N ASP A 19 8.07 7.08 7.05
CA ASP A 19 9.26 6.72 7.82
C ASP A 19 9.87 8.02 8.36
N THR A 20 9.74 8.24 9.66
CA THR A 20 10.22 9.49 10.30
C THR A 20 10.73 9.26 11.71
N LYS A 21 11.65 10.12 12.12
CA LYS A 21 12.25 10.15 13.46
C LYS A 21 11.76 11.35 14.26
N GLY A 22 11.97 11.29 15.57
CA GLY A 22 11.53 12.28 16.55
C GLY A 22 10.34 11.79 17.37
N ARG A 23 9.68 12.73 18.06
CA ARG A 23 8.47 12.47 18.85
C ARG A 23 7.27 13.06 18.15
N GLY A 24 6.16 12.33 18.09
CA GLY A 24 5.02 12.80 17.32
C GLY A 24 3.81 11.87 17.34
N HIS A 25 2.94 12.07 16.37
CA HIS A 25 1.80 11.20 16.12
C HIS A 25 1.41 11.18 14.65
N TYR A 26 1.27 9.97 14.11
CA TYR A 26 0.71 9.71 12.79
C TYR A 26 -0.82 9.74 12.87
N ILE A 27 -1.45 10.49 11.96
CA ILE A 27 -2.89 10.78 11.97
C ILE A 27 -3.61 10.25 10.73
N GLY A 28 -2.99 9.36 9.96
CA GLY A 28 -3.60 8.69 8.82
C GLY A 28 -2.99 9.06 7.47
N CYS A 29 -3.61 8.59 6.39
CA CYS A 29 -3.10 8.76 5.05
C CYS A 29 -4.21 8.80 4.01
N THR A 30 -3.85 9.29 2.82
CA THR A 30 -4.53 8.97 1.57
C THR A 30 -3.68 7.93 0.84
N LEU A 31 -4.31 6.87 0.33
CA LEU A 31 -3.69 5.81 -0.46
C LEU A 31 -4.41 5.72 -1.79
N SER A 32 -3.66 5.87 -2.88
CA SER A 32 -4.14 5.75 -4.25
C SER A 32 -3.44 4.61 -4.94
N LEU A 33 -4.16 3.90 -5.81
CA LEU A 33 -3.58 2.87 -6.65
C LEU A 33 -4.20 2.85 -8.04
N THR A 34 -3.43 2.30 -8.97
CA THR A 34 -3.89 1.89 -10.29
C THR A 34 -3.85 0.37 -10.37
N ASN A 35 -5.03 -0.26 -10.36
CA ASN A 35 -5.19 -1.71 -10.38
C ASN A 35 -4.98 -2.25 -11.80
N PHE A 36 -3.76 -2.68 -12.10
CA PHE A 36 -3.40 -3.15 -13.44
C PHE A 36 -4.01 -4.50 -13.77
N GLN A 37 -4.10 -5.40 -12.78
CA GLN A 37 -4.53 -6.79 -12.99
C GLN A 37 -6.06 -6.94 -12.97
N GLY A 38 -6.78 -5.99 -12.36
CA GLY A 38 -8.24 -6.08 -12.21
C GLY A 38 -8.70 -7.16 -11.22
N THR A 39 -7.77 -7.81 -10.52
CA THR A 39 -8.04 -8.71 -9.41
C THR A 39 -8.08 -7.94 -8.10
N TRP A 40 -8.54 -8.61 -7.04
CA TRP A 40 -8.58 -8.01 -5.70
C TRP A 40 -7.16 -7.66 -5.21
N TRP A 41 -6.95 -6.38 -4.87
CA TRP A 41 -5.65 -5.85 -4.48
C TRP A 41 -5.52 -5.62 -2.97
N GLY A 42 -6.65 -5.53 -2.26
CA GLY A 42 -6.69 -5.05 -0.88
C GLY A 42 -6.39 -6.07 0.20
N GLU A 43 -5.89 -7.27 -0.10
CA GLU A 43 -5.48 -8.25 0.93
C GLU A 43 -4.23 -7.84 1.74
N GLY A 44 -3.59 -6.71 1.42
CA GLY A 44 -2.32 -6.34 2.01
C GLY A 44 -2.45 -5.76 3.42
N ASP A 45 -1.75 -6.34 4.40
CA ASP A 45 -1.81 -5.91 5.80
C ASP A 45 -1.08 -4.57 6.02
N ASP A 46 -1.65 -3.67 6.82
CA ASP A 46 -0.88 -2.56 7.38
C ASP A 46 0.03 -3.06 8.50
N MET A 47 1.27 -2.61 8.48
CA MET A 47 2.25 -2.95 9.51
C MET A 47 2.95 -1.68 9.98
N ILE A 48 2.75 -1.33 11.25
CA ILE A 48 3.27 -0.11 11.85
C ILE A 48 4.16 -0.45 13.04
N TRP A 49 5.39 0.04 12.99
CA TRP A 49 6.35 -0.08 14.06
C TRP A 49 6.56 1.25 14.77
N VAL A 50 6.63 1.19 16.08
CA VAL A 50 6.76 2.36 16.95
C VAL A 50 8.05 2.26 17.76
N ASP A 51 8.89 3.29 17.66
CA ASP A 51 10.12 3.46 18.44
C ASP A 51 11.19 2.37 18.28
N GLY A 52 11.19 1.71 17.12
CA GLY A 52 12.20 0.76 16.69
C GLY A 52 11.61 -0.48 16.01
N TYR A 53 12.48 -1.33 15.47
CA TYR A 53 12.04 -2.64 14.97
C TYR A 53 11.70 -3.58 16.12
N SER A 54 10.56 -4.24 15.98
CA SER A 54 10.05 -5.33 16.82
C SER A 54 9.37 -6.36 15.92
N TRP A 55 9.20 -7.59 16.41
CA TRP A 55 8.36 -8.57 15.75
C TRP A 55 7.49 -9.29 16.77
N PRO A 56 6.16 -9.33 16.58
CA PRO A 56 5.37 -8.65 15.52
C PRO A 56 5.47 -7.10 15.60
N PRO A 57 5.06 -6.36 14.54
CA PRO A 57 4.90 -4.91 14.65
C PRO A 57 3.90 -4.55 15.75
N ASP A 58 4.01 -3.33 16.28
CA ASP A 58 3.11 -2.83 17.33
C ASP A 58 1.64 -2.77 16.87
N ILE A 59 1.44 -2.54 15.57
CA ILE A 59 0.14 -2.64 14.90
C ILE A 59 0.31 -3.52 13.67
N HIS A 60 -0.52 -4.56 13.60
CA HIS A 60 -0.59 -5.51 12.50
C HIS A 60 -2.04 -5.63 12.07
N GLY A 61 -2.35 -5.20 10.85
CA GLY A 61 -3.66 -5.26 10.24
C GLY A 61 -4.04 -6.65 9.71
N THR A 62 -5.08 -6.65 8.89
CA THR A 62 -5.67 -7.86 8.29
C THR A 62 -6.03 -7.71 6.81
N GLY A 63 -5.86 -6.50 6.27
CA GLY A 63 -6.21 -6.13 4.90
C GLY A 63 -6.18 -4.62 4.72
N SER A 64 -5.99 -4.18 3.49
CA SER A 64 -5.98 -2.77 3.12
C SER A 64 -7.37 -2.15 3.21
N GLU A 65 -8.43 -2.91 2.87
CA GLU A 65 -9.81 -2.47 3.11
C GLU A 65 -10.08 -2.32 4.60
N ASP A 66 -9.59 -3.25 5.41
CA ASP A 66 -9.79 -3.24 6.85
C ASP A 66 -9.09 -2.02 7.48
N TYR A 67 -7.83 -1.75 7.09
CA TYR A 67 -7.09 -0.56 7.51
C TYR A 67 -7.81 0.74 7.15
N LEU A 68 -8.44 0.78 5.98
CA LEU A 68 -9.20 1.92 5.47
C LEU A 68 -10.63 1.99 6.07
N ASN A 69 -10.93 1.19 7.09
CA ASN A 69 -12.23 1.06 7.76
C ASN A 69 -13.36 0.67 6.80
N GLN A 70 -13.07 -0.28 5.92
CA GLN A 70 -13.99 -0.90 4.98
C GLN A 70 -13.98 -2.42 5.22
N ALA A 71 -14.67 -3.19 4.38
CA ALA A 71 -14.73 -4.65 4.49
C ALA A 71 -15.31 -5.24 3.21
N TRP A 72 -14.91 -6.48 2.88
CA TRP A 72 -15.37 -7.25 1.71
C TRP A 72 -15.16 -6.50 0.39
N GLY A 73 -13.97 -5.92 0.24
CA GLY A 73 -13.65 -5.03 -0.88
C GLY A 73 -13.66 -3.56 -0.48
N MET A 74 -13.22 -2.72 -1.43
CA MET A 74 -13.46 -1.28 -1.32
C MET A 74 -14.95 -0.97 -1.47
N GLN A 75 -15.37 0.12 -0.86
CA GLN A 75 -16.74 0.57 -0.79
C GLN A 75 -16.86 1.97 -1.38
N ARG A 76 -17.97 2.18 -2.07
CA ARG A 76 -18.36 3.45 -2.68
C ARG A 76 -18.93 4.42 -1.64
N ASN A 77 -18.12 4.86 -0.68
CA ASN A 77 -18.50 5.78 0.38
C ASN A 77 -17.43 6.87 0.60
N ALA A 78 -17.79 7.98 1.24
CA ALA A 78 -16.86 9.04 1.64
C ALA A 78 -17.35 9.68 2.93
N PHE A 79 -16.91 9.15 4.08
CA PHE A 79 -17.26 9.65 5.40
C PHE A 79 -16.24 10.68 5.92
N LEU A 80 -16.53 11.32 7.05
CA LEU A 80 -15.66 12.37 7.60
C LEU A 80 -14.23 11.90 7.91
N ARG A 81 -14.04 10.63 8.26
CA ARG A 81 -12.74 10.09 8.72
C ARG A 81 -12.17 9.03 7.81
N ASN A 82 -12.96 8.46 6.91
CA ASN A 82 -12.49 7.43 5.99
C ASN A 82 -13.41 7.33 4.77
N GLY A 83 -12.92 6.67 3.73
CA GLY A 83 -13.71 6.29 2.56
C GLY A 83 -12.89 6.33 1.28
N SER A 84 -13.60 6.21 0.17
CA SER A 84 -13.08 6.20 -1.20
C SER A 84 -13.46 7.51 -1.90
N SER A 85 -12.48 8.41 -2.07
CA SER A 85 -12.66 9.64 -2.87
C SER A 85 -12.80 9.32 -4.37
N ILE A 86 -12.13 8.25 -4.81
CA ILE A 86 -12.27 7.65 -6.13
C ILE A 86 -12.47 6.16 -5.92
N PHE A 87 -13.52 5.60 -6.53
CA PHE A 87 -13.88 4.19 -6.39
C PHE A 87 -13.54 3.42 -7.68
N GLU A 88 -12.83 2.29 -7.56
CA GLU A 88 -12.25 1.60 -8.72
C GLU A 88 -13.28 1.11 -9.74
N GLU A 89 -14.46 0.69 -9.31
CA GLU A 89 -15.51 0.22 -10.24
C GLU A 89 -16.07 1.36 -11.10
N ASP A 90 -16.05 2.60 -10.61
CA ASP A 90 -16.51 3.78 -11.37
C ASP A 90 -15.48 4.23 -12.42
N THR A 91 -14.22 3.82 -12.28
CA THR A 91 -13.10 4.28 -13.11
C THR A 91 -12.46 3.18 -13.93
N GLY A 92 -12.83 1.92 -13.65
CA GLY A 92 -12.25 0.73 -14.23
C GLY A 92 -10.86 0.38 -13.70
N GLY A 93 -10.43 0.90 -12.54
CA GLY A 93 -9.17 0.47 -11.90
C GLY A 93 -8.41 1.53 -11.11
N TYR A 94 -8.82 2.79 -11.11
CA TYR A 94 -8.23 3.81 -10.23
C TYR A 94 -9.00 3.85 -8.91
N GLN A 95 -8.28 3.66 -7.81
CA GLN A 95 -8.82 3.80 -6.45
C GLN A 95 -8.08 4.91 -5.72
N SER A 96 -8.80 5.69 -4.91
CA SER A 96 -8.19 6.57 -3.93
C SER A 96 -9.00 6.55 -2.65
N SER A 97 -8.44 5.94 -1.61
CA SER A 97 -9.03 5.84 -0.29
C SER A 97 -8.29 6.68 0.73
N TYR A 98 -8.93 7.00 1.84
CA TYR A 98 -8.31 7.69 2.96
C TYR A 98 -8.81 7.13 4.29
N VAL A 99 -7.97 7.29 5.31
CA VAL A 99 -8.31 7.10 6.71
C VAL A 99 -7.61 8.17 7.55
N LEU A 100 -8.32 8.75 8.51
CA LEU A 100 -7.85 9.79 9.42
C LEU A 100 -7.99 9.31 10.87
N HIS A 101 -6.86 9.13 11.54
CA HIS A 101 -6.76 8.65 12.93
C HIS A 101 -6.83 9.82 13.91
N LEU A 102 -7.88 10.65 13.83
CA LEU A 102 -8.00 11.87 14.64
C LEU A 102 -8.19 11.55 16.13
N GLU A 103 -9.08 10.61 16.45
CA GLU A 103 -9.36 10.19 17.82
C GLU A 103 -8.36 9.16 18.35
N ASN A 104 -7.74 8.41 17.45
CA ASN A 104 -6.91 7.25 17.72
C ASN A 104 -5.52 7.33 17.04
N PRO A 105 -4.78 8.44 17.20
CA PRO A 105 -3.52 8.60 16.49
C PRO A 105 -2.44 7.62 16.99
N VAL A 106 -1.57 7.18 16.09
CA VAL A 106 -0.41 6.33 16.43
C VAL A 106 0.71 7.23 16.95
N ARG A 107 0.96 7.18 18.26
CA ARG A 107 1.94 8.03 18.95
C ARG A 107 3.30 7.35 19.01
N PHE A 108 4.37 8.13 18.85
CA PHE A 108 5.75 7.65 18.90
C PHE A 108 6.67 8.65 19.63
N GLN A 109 7.74 8.17 20.27
CA GLN A 109 8.69 8.98 21.03
C GLN A 109 10.05 9.16 20.33
N LYS A 110 10.44 8.22 19.47
CA LYS A 110 11.75 8.15 18.80
C LYS A 110 11.62 8.06 17.29
N GLU A 111 10.73 7.21 16.78
CA GLU A 111 10.49 7.01 15.35
C GLU A 111 9.19 6.24 15.09
N VAL A 112 8.65 6.38 13.89
CA VAL A 112 7.55 5.55 13.41
C VAL A 112 7.83 5.12 11.97
N LYS A 113 7.55 3.86 11.68
CA LYS A 113 7.53 3.32 10.33
C LYS A 113 6.16 2.74 10.03
N VAL A 114 5.40 3.43 9.17
CA VAL A 114 4.07 3.04 8.69
C VAL A 114 4.23 2.43 7.30
N THR A 115 3.82 1.18 7.17
CA THR A 115 3.87 0.46 5.89
C THR A 115 2.56 -0.26 5.63
N ILE A 116 2.37 -0.66 4.38
CA ILE A 116 1.28 -1.55 3.98
C ILE A 116 1.80 -2.51 2.92
N GLU A 117 1.33 -3.74 2.92
CA GLU A 117 1.64 -4.66 1.83
C GLU A 117 0.94 -4.24 0.53
N HIS A 118 1.56 -4.51 -0.62
CA HIS A 118 0.95 -4.31 -1.93
C HIS A 118 0.39 -5.64 -2.46
N GLY A 119 -0.79 -5.99 -1.93
CA GLY A 119 -1.38 -7.33 -2.00
C GLY A 119 -0.72 -8.30 -1.02
N HIS A 120 -1.41 -9.37 -0.65
CA HIS A 120 -0.93 -10.34 0.35
C HIS A 120 0.52 -10.79 0.11
N GLY A 121 1.42 -10.51 1.04
CA GLY A 121 2.83 -10.84 0.90
C GLY A 121 3.53 -10.12 -0.27
N ASN A 122 3.12 -8.90 -0.60
CA ASN A 122 3.73 -8.02 -1.60
C ASN A 122 3.73 -8.61 -3.03
N HIS A 123 2.75 -9.46 -3.36
CA HIS A 123 2.73 -10.19 -4.62
C HIS A 123 2.26 -9.37 -5.83
N LEU A 124 1.64 -8.21 -5.64
CA LEU A 124 1.12 -7.37 -6.72
C LEU A 124 2.11 -6.28 -7.11
N ALA A 125 2.10 -5.91 -8.39
CA ALA A 125 2.93 -4.86 -8.96
C ALA A 125 2.06 -3.72 -9.54
N ASN A 126 1.08 -3.26 -8.75
CA ASN A 126 0.26 -2.11 -9.08
C ASN A 126 1.05 -0.81 -8.90
N GLU A 127 0.65 0.25 -9.61
CA GLU A 127 1.11 1.59 -9.24
C GLU A 127 0.41 2.02 -7.96
N MET A 128 1.17 2.59 -7.03
CA MET A 128 0.68 3.04 -5.73
C MET A 128 1.32 4.38 -5.38
N SER A 129 0.52 5.29 -4.86
CA SER A 129 0.96 6.56 -4.31
C SER A 129 0.22 6.87 -3.01
N SER A 130 0.86 7.61 -2.11
CA SER A 130 0.25 7.94 -0.83
C SER A 130 0.70 9.30 -0.33
N VAL A 131 -0.10 9.86 0.57
CA VAL A 131 0.24 11.03 1.37
C VAL A 131 -0.02 10.67 2.83
N ALA A 132 1.04 10.68 3.64
CA ALA A 132 0.94 10.53 5.08
C ALA A 132 0.72 11.88 5.76
N TYR A 133 -0.13 11.89 6.79
CA TYR A 133 -0.38 13.04 7.64
C TYR A 133 0.13 12.73 9.05
N TRP A 134 0.99 13.58 9.62
CA TRP A 134 1.50 13.42 10.98
C TRP A 134 1.89 14.76 11.59
N TYR A 135 1.97 14.79 12.91
CA TYR A 135 2.58 15.89 13.66
C TYR A 135 3.87 15.41 14.33
N ALA A 136 4.87 16.29 14.38
CA ALA A 136 6.10 16.11 15.11
C ALA A 136 6.25 17.23 16.16
N SER A 137 6.89 16.93 17.29
CA SER A 137 7.13 17.90 18.37
C SER A 137 8.09 19.01 17.97
N GLU A 138 8.97 18.72 17.02
CA GLU A 138 9.89 19.65 16.37
C GLU A 138 9.76 19.50 14.86
N PRO A 139 10.10 20.53 14.05
CA PRO A 139 10.06 20.42 12.59
C PRO A 139 10.84 19.20 12.08
N ALA A 140 10.11 18.20 11.61
CA ALA A 140 10.66 17.00 10.99
C ALA A 140 10.58 17.14 9.47
N ARG A 141 11.68 16.85 8.77
CA ARG A 141 11.72 16.91 7.31
C ARG A 141 10.90 15.74 6.73
N ALA A 142 9.95 16.05 5.85
CA ALA A 142 9.30 15.06 4.99
C ALA A 142 10.28 14.56 3.92
N VAL A 143 10.13 13.31 3.48
CA VAL A 143 10.90 12.76 2.35
C VAL A 143 10.59 13.55 1.07
N ASP A 144 11.57 13.67 0.19
CA ASP A 144 11.34 14.25 -1.13
C ASP A 144 10.49 13.27 -1.95
N PRO A 145 9.39 13.71 -2.58
CA PRO A 145 8.61 12.84 -3.44
C PRO A 145 9.43 12.45 -4.67
N PRO A 146 9.12 11.32 -5.33
CA PRO A 146 9.72 10.96 -6.61
C PRO A 146 9.60 12.11 -7.62
N PRO A 147 10.55 12.30 -8.55
CA PRO A 147 10.48 13.27 -9.64
C PRO A 147 9.09 13.36 -10.32
N ALA A 148 8.72 14.54 -10.81
CA ALA A 148 7.39 14.76 -11.39
C ALA A 148 7.03 13.78 -12.51
N ALA A 149 8.01 13.38 -13.34
CA ALA A 149 7.83 12.39 -14.40
C ALA A 149 7.44 10.99 -13.87
N GLN A 150 7.91 10.63 -12.68
CA GLN A 150 7.70 9.33 -12.03
C GLN A 150 6.45 9.27 -11.14
N ARG A 151 5.68 10.35 -11.12
CA ARG A 151 4.40 10.44 -10.40
C ARG A 151 3.28 11.00 -11.28
N GLN A 152 3.46 10.90 -12.61
CA GLN A 152 2.37 11.15 -13.55
C GLN A 152 1.37 9.99 -13.47
N PRO A 153 0.06 10.26 -13.67
CA PRO A 153 -0.93 9.20 -13.71
C PRO A 153 -0.64 8.24 -14.87
N VAL A 154 -0.75 6.94 -14.61
CA VAL A 154 -0.71 5.93 -15.68
C VAL A 154 -2.05 5.98 -16.40
N LEU A 155 -2.04 6.29 -17.70
CA LEU A 155 -3.27 6.52 -18.49
C LEU A 155 -3.74 5.23 -19.19
N ARG A 156 -4.94 5.31 -19.77
CA ARG A 156 -5.47 4.29 -20.68
C ARG A 156 -5.70 4.85 -22.08
N ASP A 157 -5.61 4.00 -23.08
CA ASP A 157 -6.10 4.30 -24.43
C ASP A 157 -7.63 4.19 -24.53
N ASN A 158 -8.18 4.49 -25.71
CA ASN A 158 -9.63 4.41 -25.96
C ASN A 158 -10.17 2.95 -26.00
N GLN A 159 -9.30 1.95 -25.97
CA GLN A 159 -9.67 0.54 -25.86
C GLN A 159 -9.57 0.04 -24.40
N GLY A 160 -9.14 0.87 -23.46
CA GLY A 160 -9.00 0.53 -22.04
C GLY A 160 -7.66 -0.11 -21.68
N ASN A 161 -6.69 -0.17 -22.60
CA ASN A 161 -5.37 -0.72 -22.29
C ASN A 161 -4.54 0.29 -21.52
N TRP A 162 -3.81 -0.18 -20.51
CA TRP A 162 -2.86 0.65 -19.76
C TRP A 162 -1.68 1.09 -20.65
N LEU A 163 -1.36 2.38 -20.57
CA LEU A 163 -0.23 2.99 -21.27
C LEU A 163 0.97 3.05 -20.33
N TYR A 164 1.85 2.05 -20.43
CA TYR A 164 3.08 1.99 -19.64
C TYR A 164 4.19 2.84 -20.25
N ASP A 165 4.88 3.61 -19.41
CA ASP A 165 6.12 4.30 -19.74
C ASP A 165 7.24 3.83 -18.80
N GLU A 166 8.27 3.23 -19.36
CA GLU A 166 9.42 2.76 -18.57
C GLU A 166 10.12 3.91 -17.83
N ASN A 167 10.06 5.13 -18.38
CA ASN A 167 10.67 6.31 -17.76
C ASN A 167 9.87 6.83 -16.55
N SER A 168 8.58 6.48 -16.45
CA SER A 168 7.74 6.86 -15.32
C SER A 168 7.82 5.86 -14.17
N LEU A 169 8.48 4.72 -14.35
CA LEU A 169 8.59 3.70 -13.30
C LEU A 169 9.44 4.21 -12.12
N PHE A 170 8.96 3.94 -10.92
CA PHE A 170 9.68 4.14 -9.66
C PHE A 170 9.52 2.89 -8.79
N PRO A 171 10.07 1.75 -9.22
CA PRO A 171 9.86 0.49 -8.52
C PRO A 171 10.51 0.54 -7.14
N GLY A 172 9.81 -0.03 -6.16
CA GLY A 172 10.39 -0.33 -4.85
C GLY A 172 11.43 -1.44 -4.92
N ARG A 173 11.73 -2.04 -3.76
CA ARG A 173 12.62 -3.18 -3.69
C ARG A 173 12.00 -4.39 -4.39
N ALA A 174 12.80 -5.13 -5.15
CA ALA A 174 12.33 -6.33 -5.81
C ALA A 174 12.01 -7.42 -4.76
N VAL A 175 10.79 -7.96 -4.81
CA VAL A 175 10.40 -9.10 -3.98
C VAL A 175 11.00 -10.38 -4.58
N PRO A 176 11.91 -11.08 -3.88
CA PRO A 176 12.49 -12.31 -4.40
C PRO A 176 11.44 -13.42 -4.47
N VAL A 177 11.25 -13.98 -5.66
CA VAL A 177 10.32 -15.10 -5.87
C VAL A 177 10.92 -16.37 -5.27
N ASN A 178 10.32 -16.86 -4.18
CA ASN A 178 10.74 -18.09 -3.54
C ASN A 178 10.20 -19.35 -4.26
N GLU A 179 10.69 -20.53 -3.89
CA GLU A 179 10.30 -21.79 -4.53
C GLU A 179 8.81 -22.13 -4.38
N GLU A 180 8.18 -21.72 -3.26
CA GLU A 180 6.74 -21.90 -3.06
C GLU A 180 5.93 -21.05 -4.05
N MET A 181 6.31 -19.78 -4.23
CA MET A 181 5.68 -18.87 -5.19
C MET A 181 5.80 -19.41 -6.62
N LYS A 182 6.96 -19.96 -7.00
CA LYS A 182 7.15 -20.62 -8.30
C LYS A 182 6.21 -21.81 -8.46
N ALA A 183 6.18 -22.71 -7.47
CA ALA A 183 5.31 -23.89 -7.49
C ALA A 183 3.82 -23.54 -7.49
N MET A 184 3.40 -22.45 -6.84
CA MET A 184 2.01 -21.97 -6.90
C MET A 184 1.68 -21.38 -8.26
N LYS A 185 2.60 -20.61 -8.86
CA LYS A 185 2.43 -20.06 -10.22
C LYS A 185 2.28 -21.18 -11.25
N GLU A 186 3.12 -22.20 -11.19
CA GLU A 186 3.02 -23.38 -12.06
C GLU A 186 1.70 -24.13 -11.87
N ARG A 187 1.28 -24.38 -10.63
CA ARG A 187 -0.02 -25.01 -10.33
C ARG A 187 -1.19 -24.19 -10.86
N TRP A 188 -1.14 -22.86 -10.71
CA TRP A 188 -2.17 -21.98 -11.23
C TRP A 188 -2.22 -22.00 -12.76
N ALA A 189 -1.07 -21.97 -13.44
CA ALA A 189 -0.99 -22.05 -14.90
C ALA A 189 -1.53 -23.39 -15.44
N GLN A 190 -1.25 -24.49 -14.76
CA GLN A 190 -1.80 -25.81 -15.11
C GLN A 190 -3.32 -25.88 -14.92
N ALA A 191 -3.85 -25.22 -13.90
CA ALA A 191 -5.30 -25.15 -13.64
C ALA A 191 -6.03 -24.18 -14.58
N ASN A 192 -5.33 -23.20 -15.15
CA ASN A 192 -5.89 -22.15 -16.02
C ASN A 192 -5.12 -22.05 -17.36
N PRO A 193 -5.10 -23.11 -18.19
CA PRO A 193 -4.28 -23.17 -19.40
C PRO A 193 -4.76 -22.23 -20.54
N ALA A 194 -5.90 -21.56 -20.36
CA ALA A 194 -6.52 -20.68 -21.35
C ALA A 194 -6.39 -19.18 -21.01
N VAL A 195 -5.62 -18.84 -19.97
CA VAL A 195 -5.27 -17.46 -19.57
C VAL A 195 -3.80 -17.20 -19.88
#